data_AF-A0A7X9FKP5-F1
#
_entry.id   AF-A0A7X9FKP5-F1
#
_cell.length_a   1.000
_cell.length_b   1.000
_cell.length_c   1.000
_cell.angle_alpha   90.00
_cell.angle_beta   90.00
_cell.angle_gamma   90.00
#
_symmetry.space_group_name_H-M   'P 1'
#
loop_
_entity.id
_entity.type
_entity.pdbx_description
1 polymer ?
#
loop_
_entity_poly.entity_id
_entity_poly.type
_entity_poly.pdbx_seq_one_letter_code
_entity_poly.pdbx_strand_id
1 'polypeptide(L)' 'IVLYGREFWREVLNFDALLKHGMIGVEDLDLFEFADTPEDAMAILKPFLLENYLQPHQVRADEELPDIARSRI' A
#
# COMPACT_ATOMS: atom_id res chain seq x y z
N ILE A 1 -4.90 1.49 2.51
CA ILE A 1 -3.70 2.18 3.04
C ILE A 1 -3.00 1.20 3.99
N VAL A 2 -1.68 1.01 3.90
CA VAL A 2 -0.97 0.07 4.79
C VAL A 2 -0.23 0.85 5.89
N LEU A 3 -0.56 0.55 7.15
CA LEU A 3 0.06 1.12 8.34
C LEU A 3 1.06 0.12 8.93
N TYR A 4 2.33 0.50 8.99
CA TYR A 4 3.40 -0.36 9.52
C TYR A 4 3.57 -0.19 11.03
N GLY A 5 3.63 -1.29 11.77
CA GLY A 5 3.82 -1.29 13.23
C GLY A 5 2.51 -1.01 13.97
N ARG A 6 1.69 -2.03 14.16
CA ARG A 6 0.35 -1.93 14.76
C ARG A 6 0.37 -1.34 16.16
N GLU A 7 1.36 -1.72 16.97
CA GLU A 7 1.51 -1.20 18.34
C GLU A 7 1.69 0.31 18.34
N PHE A 8 2.63 0.81 17.53
CA PHE A 8 2.90 2.23 17.39
C PHE A 8 1.64 3.02 16.99
N TRP A 9 0.90 2.56 15.97
CA TRP A 9 -0.28 3.29 15.50
C TRP A 9 -1.45 3.25 16.47
N ARG A 10 -1.60 2.17 17.26
CA ARG A 10 -2.61 2.10 18.33
C ARG A 10 -2.26 2.99 19.53
N GLU A 11 -0.97 3.22 19.76
CA GLU A 11 -0.51 4.18 20.78
C GLU A 11 -0.72 5.63 20.31
N VAL A 12 -0.28 5.95 19.10
CA VAL A 12 -0.32 7.31 18.55
C VAL A 12 -1.75 7.79 18.28
N LEU A 13 -2.64 6.88 17.86
CA LEU A 13 -4.01 7.22 17.48
C LEU A 13 -5.03 6.23 18.04
N ASN A 14 -6.00 6.76 18.77
CA ASN A 14 -7.13 5.97 19.27
C ASN A 14 -8.30 6.03 18.28
N PHE A 15 -8.37 5.07 17.37
CA PHE A 15 -9.42 4.96 16.35
C PHE A 15 -10.82 4.79 16.96
N ASP A 16 -10.95 4.07 18.09
CA ASP A 16 -12.23 3.91 18.78
C ASP A 16 -12.76 5.25 19.30
N ALA A 17 -11.87 6.11 19.80
CA ALA A 17 -12.23 7.45 20.24
C ALA A 17 -12.67 8.33 19.05
N LEU A 18 -11.97 8.26 17.92
CA LEU A 18 -12.37 9.00 16.71
C LEU A 18 -13.76 8.60 16.23
N LEU A 19 -14.04 7.29 16.20
CA LEU A 19 -15.34 6.76 15.83
C LEU A 19 -16.42 7.22 16.81
N LYS A 20 -16.16 7.08 18.13
CA LYS A 20 -17.10 7.50 19.18
C LYS A 20 -17.46 8.99 19.10
N HIS A 21 -16.50 9.84 18.73
CA HIS A 21 -16.71 11.28 18.61
C HIS A 21 -17.21 11.70 17.22
N GLY A 22 -17.46 10.76 16.31
CA GLY A 22 -17.98 11.04 14.96
C GLY A 22 -16.97 11.74 14.05
N MET A 23 -15.67 11.60 14.34
CA MET A 23 -14.60 12.18 13.52
C MET A 23 -14.29 11.31 12.29
N ILE A 24 -14.62 10.02 12.37
CA ILE A 24 -14.57 9.05 11.27
C ILE A 24 -15.83 8.17 11.31
N GLY A 25 -16.20 7.60 10.16
CA GLY A 25 -17.21 6.55 10.04
C GLY A 25 -16.66 5.17 10.40
N VAL A 26 -17.54 4.17 10.48
CA VAL A 26 -17.13 2.77 10.72
C VAL A 26 -16.41 2.23 9.47
N GLU A 27 -16.91 2.61 8.30
CA GLU A 27 -16.37 2.28 6.98
C GLU A 27 -14.95 2.82 6.77
N ASP A 28 -14.58 3.91 7.45
CA ASP A 28 -13.23 4.47 7.35
C ASP A 28 -12.19 3.55 7.96
N LEU A 29 -12.58 2.67 8.89
CA LEU A 29 -11.69 1.66 9.46
C LEU A 29 -11.25 0.64 8.41
N ASP A 30 -12.08 0.36 7.41
CA ASP A 30 -11.79 -0.57 6.32
C ASP A 30 -10.77 0.02 5.31
N LEU A 31 -10.48 1.32 5.38
CA LEU A 31 -9.48 1.96 4.53
C LEU A 31 -8.04 1.62 4.95
N PHE A 32 -7.85 1.11 6.16
CA PHE A 32 -6.54 0.84 6.75
C PHE A 32 -6.31 -0.66 6.98
N GLU A 33 -5.15 -1.13 6.56
CA GLU A 33 -4.65 -2.46 6.90
C GLU A 33 -3.32 -2.33 7.66
N PHE A 34 -3.11 -3.17 8.67
CA PHE A 34 -1.91 -3.12 9.51
C PHE A 34 -0.94 -4.25 9.17
N ALA A 35 0.34 -3.91 9.01
CA ALA A 35 1.43 -4.85 8.81
C ALA A 35 2.50 -4.67 9.89
N ASP A 36 3.05 -5.77 10.41
CA ASP A 36 4.12 -5.73 11.41
C ASP A 36 5.46 -6.20 10.84
N THR A 37 5.44 -6.94 9.73
CA THR A 37 6.61 -7.37 8.97
C THR A 37 6.58 -6.86 7.52
N PRO A 38 7.74 -6.77 6.83
CA PRO A 38 7.77 -6.44 5.40
C PRO A 38 7.00 -7.46 4.55
N GLU A 39 7.02 -8.73 4.94
CA GLU A 39 6.29 -9.81 4.27
C GLU A 39 4.77 -9.58 4.35
N ASP A 40 4.24 -9.20 5.51
CA ASP A 40 2.82 -8.86 5.68
C ASP A 40 2.42 -7.68 4.79
N ALA A 41 3.24 -6.62 4.79
CA ALA A 41 2.99 -5.45 3.97
C ALA A 41 2.98 -5.80 2.48
N MET A 42 3.88 -6.67 2.03
CA MET A 42 3.93 -7.13 0.64
C MET A 42 2.72 -8.01 0.29
N ALA A 43 2.27 -8.87 1.21
CA ALA A 43 1.09 -9.70 1.02
C ALA A 43 -0.20 -8.87 0.83
N ILE A 44 -0.29 -7.69 1.47
CA ILE A 44 -1.39 -6.74 1.29
C ILE A 44 -1.22 -5.92 0.01
N LEU A 45 -0.01 -5.39 -0.22
CA LEU A 45 0.25 -4.45 -1.31
C LEU A 45 0.15 -5.08 -2.69
N LYS A 46 0.69 -6.31 -2.86
CA LYS A 46 0.79 -6.94 -4.18
C LYS A 46 -0.58 -7.20 -4.84
N PRO A 47 -1.58 -7.81 -4.17
CA PRO A 47 -2.92 -7.96 -4.72
C PRO A 47 -3.55 -6.61 -5.10
N PHE A 48 -3.47 -5.63 -4.19
CA PHE A 48 -4.01 -4.29 -4.44
C PHE A 48 -3.43 -3.64 -5.70
N LEU A 49 -2.11 -3.70 -5.91
CA LEU A 49 -1.48 -3.17 -7.11
C LEU A 49 -1.87 -3.93 -8.39
N LEU A 50 -1.98 -5.26 -8.32
CA LEU A 50 -2.40 -6.09 -9.44
C LEU A 50 -3.83 -5.75 -9.90
N GLU A 51 -4.74 -5.60 -8.95
CA GLU A 51 -6.15 -5.34 -9.22
C GLU A 51 -6.41 -3.90 -9.70
N ASN A 52 -5.67 -2.93 -9.16
CA ASN A 52 -6.00 -1.51 -9.33
C ASN A 52 -5.08 -0.75 -10.30
N TYR A 53 -3.83 -1.19 -10.50
CA TYR A 53 -2.81 -0.39 -11.19
C TYR A 53 -2.08 -1.11 -12.32
N LEU A 54 -2.17 -2.44 -12.39
CA LEU A 54 -1.62 -3.20 -13.51
C LEU A 54 -2.64 -3.30 -14.65
N GLN A 55 -2.99 -2.13 -15.21
CA GLN A 55 -3.67 -2.03 -16.50
C GLN A 55 -2.67 -2.32 -17.64
N PRO A 56 -3.06 -3.04 -18.72
CA PRO A 56 -2.17 -3.35 -19.84
C PRO A 56 -1.50 -2.13 -20.49
N HIS A 57 -2.10 -0.94 -20.37
CA HIS A 57 -1.60 0.31 -20.94
C HIS A 57 -0.71 1.14 -20.00
N GLN A 58 -0.54 0.74 -18.73
CA GLN A 58 0.30 1.45 -17.74
C GLN A 58 1.63 0.75 -17.44
N VAL A 59 1.80 -0.50 -17.89
CA VAL A 59 3.13 -1.05 -18.07
C VAL A 59 3.79 -0.13 -19.09
N ARG A 60 4.82 0.62 -18.68
CA ARG A 60 5.64 1.40 -19.60
C ARG A 60 5.95 0.50 -20.78
N ALA A 61 5.32 0.75 -21.92
CA ALA A 61 5.62 0.05 -23.15
C ALA A 61 7.05 0.44 -23.48
N ASP A 62 8.01 -0.37 -23.04
CA ASP A 62 9.44 -0.28 -23.32
C ASP A 62 9.86 1.16 -23.65
N GLU A 63 9.73 2.09 -22.70
CA GLU A 63 10.29 3.44 -22.87
C GLU A 63 11.81 3.26 -22.92
N GLU A 64 12.26 3.06 -24.15
CA GLU A 64 13.62 2.98 -24.67
C GLU A 64 14.68 2.74 -23.59
N LEU A 65 14.95 1.45 -23.31
CA LEU A 65 16.14 1.07 -22.56
C LEU A 65 17.34 1.81 -23.19
N PRO A 66 18.04 2.68 -22.44
CA PRO A 66 19.15 3.45 -23.00
C PRO A 66 20.21 2.49 -23.52
N ASP A 67 20.84 2.82 -24.66
CA ASP A 67 21.75 1.95 -25.42
C ASP A 67 22.90 1.33 -24.59
N ILE A 68 23.20 1.89 -23.41
CA ILE A 68 24.12 1.34 -22.42
C ILE A 68 23.75 -0.08 -21.94
N ALA A 69 22.48 -0.50 -22.03
CA ALA A 69 22.04 -1.83 -21.64
C ALA A 69 22.39 -2.91 -22.68
N ARG A 70 22.70 -2.53 -23.93
CA ARG A 70 23.01 -3.48 -25.03
C ARG A 70 24.51 -3.76 -25.21
N SER A 71 25.40 -3.01 -24.56
CA SER A 71 26.84 -3.13 -24.76
C SER A 71 27.51 -3.97 -23.67
N ARG A 72 27.26 -5.29 -23.68
CA ARG A 72 28.15 -6.31 -23.10
C ARG A 72 27.95 -7.65 -23.82
N ILE A 73 28.40 -7.73 -25.07
CA ILE A 73 28.91 -8.95 -25.71
C ILE A 73 30.12 -8.55 -26.53
#